data_AF-A0A7Y3U3X0-F1
#
_entry.id   AF-A0A7Y3U3X0-F1
#
_cell.length_a   1.000
_cell.length_b   1.000
_cell.length_c   1.000
_cell.angle_alpha   90.00
_cell.angle_beta   90.00
_cell.angle_gamma   90.00
#
_symmetry.space_group_name_H-M   'P 1'
#
loop_
_entity.id
_entity.type
_entity.pdbx_description
1 polymer ?
#
loop_
_entity_poly.entity_id
_entity_poly.type
_entity_poly.pdbx_seq_one_letter_code
_entity_poly.pdbx_strand_id
1 'polypeptide(L)'
;MPKDHLTKIKIMADYCDAYAWDQEGVCIGLSYNFPEREVIAQIEKELEEWSGWFMSNDEDLNFPWDDFHEKGLALAKRLKEAIRDTGVPVFYEPPFEDPNRMNHEVLEIE
;
A
#
# COMPACT_ATOMS: atom_id res chain seq x y z
N MET A 1 -11.44 7.86 10.23
CA MET A 1 -12.25 6.83 10.90
C MET A 1 -11.32 6.00 11.78
N PRO A 2 -11.68 5.59 13.01
CA PRO A 2 -10.86 4.69 13.82
C PRO A 2 -10.83 3.26 13.24
N LYS A 3 -9.78 2.48 13.58
CA LYS A 3 -9.55 1.10 13.12
C LYS A 3 -10.71 0.11 13.26
N ASP A 4 -11.68 0.38 14.15
CA ASP A 4 -12.78 -0.53 14.51
C ASP A 4 -13.75 -0.83 13.35
N HIS A 5 -13.54 -0.23 12.17
CA HIS A 5 -14.35 -0.46 10.97
C HIS A 5 -13.55 -1.00 9.78
N LEU A 6 -12.22 -1.11 9.90
CA LEU A 6 -11.39 -1.62 8.81
C LEU A 6 -11.58 -3.13 8.67
N THR A 7 -12.08 -3.55 7.52
CA THR A 7 -12.25 -4.98 7.19
C THR A 7 -11.25 -5.47 6.15
N LYS A 8 -10.55 -4.55 5.48
CA LYS A 8 -9.37 -4.80 4.65
C LYS A 8 -8.56 -3.52 4.49
N ILE A 9 -7.26 -3.67 4.26
CA ILE A 9 -6.38 -2.60 3.81
C ILE A 9 -5.76 -3.03 2.48
N LYS A 10 -5.80 -2.15 1.50
CA LYS A 10 -5.16 -2.37 0.20
C LYS A 10 -4.03 -1.37 0.00
N ILE A 11 -2.83 -1.88 -0.26
CA ILE A 11 -1.65 -1.11 -0.63
C ILE A 11 -1.60 -1.03 -2.15
N MET A 12 -1.70 0.19 -2.65
CA MET A 12 -1.75 0.51 -4.08
C MET A 12 -1.35 1.98 -4.24
N ALA A 13 -0.33 2.24 -5.04
CA ALA A 13 0.02 3.61 -5.43
C ALA A 13 -1.01 4.07 -6.47
N ASP A 14 -1.78 5.10 -6.15
CA ASP A 14 -2.80 5.64 -7.05
C ASP A 14 -3.19 7.05 -6.58
N TYR A 15 -3.79 7.86 -7.47
CA TYR A 15 -4.40 9.18 -7.19
C TYR A 15 -3.72 10.04 -6.11
N CYS A 16 -2.94 11.04 -6.54
CA CYS A 16 -2.38 12.10 -5.67
C CYS A 16 -1.52 11.55 -4.52
N ASP A 17 -0.54 10.71 -4.83
CA ASP A 17 0.42 10.12 -3.89
C ASP A 17 -0.20 9.20 -2.82
N ALA A 18 -1.47 8.81 -2.97
CA ALA A 18 -2.10 7.88 -2.04
C ALA A 18 -1.50 6.47 -2.16
N TYR A 19 -1.46 5.78 -1.02
CA TYR A 19 -0.74 4.51 -0.87
C TYR A 19 -1.57 3.41 -0.19
N ALA A 20 -2.59 3.76 0.59
CA ALA A 20 -3.41 2.82 1.35
C ALA A 20 -4.89 3.14 1.24
N TRP A 21 -5.70 2.09 1.04
CA TRP A 21 -7.14 2.18 0.77
C TRP A 21 -7.92 1.21 1.65
N ASP A 22 -9.08 1.62 2.13
CA ASP A 22 -9.97 0.77 2.93
C ASP A 22 -10.93 -0.09 2.08
N GLN A 23 -11.91 -0.72 2.72
CA GLN A 23 -12.89 -1.55 2.04
C GLN A 23 -13.80 -0.83 1.04
N GLU A 24 -14.02 0.46 1.25
CA GLU A 24 -14.90 1.31 0.44
C GLU A 24 -14.12 2.01 -0.68
N GLY A 25 -12.79 1.82 -0.75
CA GLY A 25 -11.93 2.51 -1.71
C GLY A 25 -11.63 3.94 -1.28
N VAL A 26 -11.66 4.22 0.03
CA VAL A 26 -11.27 5.52 0.59
C VAL A 26 -9.81 5.46 1.01
N CYS A 27 -9.05 6.49 0.65
CA CYS A 27 -7.66 6.64 1.08
C CYS A 27 -7.60 6.82 2.61
N ILE A 28 -6.69 6.10 3.26
CA ILE A 28 -6.54 6.09 4.72
C ILE A 28 -5.10 6.37 5.15
N GLY A 29 -4.96 7.16 6.22
CA GLY A 29 -3.69 7.28 6.94
C GLY A 29 -3.53 6.11 7.92
N LEU A 30 -2.42 5.38 7.81
CA LEU A 30 -2.14 4.21 8.63
C LEU A 30 -1.87 4.60 10.09
N SER A 31 -1.05 5.62 10.37
CA SER A 31 -0.79 6.03 11.76
C SER A 31 -2.01 6.67 12.43
N TYR A 32 -2.93 7.24 11.63
CA TYR A 32 -4.19 7.72 12.18
C TYR A 32 -5.08 6.56 12.66
N ASN A 33 -5.08 5.44 11.93
CA ASN A 33 -5.87 4.26 12.27
C ASN A 33 -5.22 3.41 13.37
N PHE A 34 -3.89 3.40 13.43
CA PHE A 34 -3.12 2.61 14.40
C PHE A 34 -2.12 3.47 15.20
N PRO A 35 -2.59 4.51 15.92
CA PRO A 35 -1.73 5.50 16.56
C PRO A 35 -0.86 4.93 17.67
N GLU A 36 -1.22 3.77 18.24
CA GLU A 36 -0.45 3.09 19.28
C GLU A 36 0.77 2.31 18.75
N ARG A 37 1.00 2.28 17.44
CA ARG A 37 2.04 1.46 16.80
C ARG A 37 3.07 2.34 16.10
N GLU A 38 4.12 2.72 16.82
CA GLU A 38 5.18 3.59 16.29
C GLU A 38 5.81 3.07 14.99
N VAL A 39 5.92 1.74 14.83
CA VAL A 39 6.44 1.11 13.60
C VAL A 39 5.60 1.45 12.37
N ILE A 40 4.30 1.72 12.54
CA ILE A 40 3.40 2.05 11.44
C ILE A 40 3.70 3.43 10.88
N ALA A 41 4.09 4.41 11.71
CA ALA A 41 4.50 5.73 11.23
C ALA A 41 5.72 5.65 10.30
N GLN A 42 6.65 4.75 10.59
CA GLN A 42 7.80 4.51 9.73
C GLN A 42 7.40 3.81 8.42
N ILE A 43 6.50 2.82 8.48
CA ILE A 43 5.99 2.13 7.28
C ILE A 43 5.20 3.10 6.39
N GLU A 44 4.34 3.93 6.99
CA GLU A 44 3.52 4.92 6.31
C GLU A 44 4.40 5.93 5.56
N LYS A 45 5.44 6.46 6.21
CA LYS A 45 6.41 7.34 5.55
C LYS A 45 7.09 6.67 4.35
N GLU A 46 7.49 5.40 4.47
CA GLU A 46 8.13 4.68 3.37
C GLU A 46 7.14 4.38 2.22
N LEU A 47 5.86 4.20 2.54
CA LEU A 47 4.78 4.09 1.56
C LEU A 47 4.53 5.41 0.84
N GLU A 48 4.53 6.53 1.55
CA GLU A 48 4.45 7.88 0.96
C GLU A 48 5.62 8.15 0.01
N GLU A 49 6.85 7.80 0.42
CA GLU A 49 8.03 7.93 -0.44
C GLU A 49 7.96 7.00 -1.66
N TRP A 50 7.39 5.80 -1.51
CA TRP A 50 7.20 4.83 -2.59
C TRP A 50 6.13 5.27 -3.60
N SER A 51 4.96 5.71 -3.13
CA SER A 51 3.90 6.23 -4.00
C SER A 51 4.31 7.53 -4.66
N GLY A 52 4.91 8.47 -3.93
CA GLY A 52 5.38 9.74 -4.48
C GLY A 52 6.50 9.58 -5.51
N TRP A 53 7.38 8.58 -5.32
CA TRP A 53 8.38 8.23 -6.33
C TRP A 53 7.71 7.68 -7.60
N PHE A 54 6.70 6.82 -7.48
CA PHE A 54 5.92 6.35 -8.64
C PHE A 54 5.26 7.51 -9.38
N MET A 55 4.50 8.37 -8.69
CA MET A 55 3.82 9.51 -9.30
C MET A 55 4.75 10.51 -10.01
N SER A 56 6.04 10.53 -9.64
CA SER A 56 7.02 11.41 -10.27
C SER A 56 7.69 10.78 -11.51
N ASN A 57 7.51 9.48 -11.75
CA ASN A 57 8.28 8.71 -12.73
C ASN A 57 7.43 7.72 -13.56
N ASP A 58 6.13 7.59 -13.33
CA ASP A 58 5.24 6.61 -13.97
C ASP A 58 5.10 6.79 -15.50
N GLU A 59 5.34 8.00 -16.00
CA GLU A 59 5.40 8.28 -17.45
C GLU A 59 6.71 7.80 -18.13
N ASP A 60 7.72 7.34 -17.39
CA ASP A 60 8.96 6.81 -17.97
C ASP A 60 8.71 5.43 -18.61
N LEU A 61 8.99 5.33 -19.92
CA LEU A 61 8.89 4.07 -20.67
C LEU A 61 9.81 2.96 -20.12
N ASN A 62 10.86 3.31 -19.37
CA ASN A 62 11.77 2.36 -18.72
C ASN A 62 11.56 2.30 -17.21
N PHE A 63 10.39 2.69 -16.71
CA PHE A 63 10.06 2.60 -15.28
C PHE A 63 10.37 1.18 -14.76
N PRO A 64 11.15 1.04 -13.67
CA PRO A 64 11.58 -0.27 -13.19
C PRO A 64 10.47 -0.92 -12.37
N TRP A 65 9.48 -1.47 -13.08
CA TRP A 65 8.28 -2.10 -12.51
C TRP A 65 8.60 -3.19 -11.49
N ASP A 66 9.57 -4.06 -11.78
CA ASP A 66 9.94 -5.16 -10.86
C ASP A 66 10.42 -4.64 -9.50
N ASP A 67 11.33 -3.65 -9.50
CA ASP A 67 11.86 -3.02 -8.27
C ASP A 67 10.74 -2.29 -7.51
N PHE A 68 9.85 -1.62 -8.25
CA PHE A 68 8.69 -0.94 -7.67
C PHE A 68 7.74 -1.90 -6.97
N HIS A 69 7.40 -3.03 -7.61
CA HIS A 69 6.55 -4.06 -7.02
C HIS A 69 7.22 -4.75 -5.85
N GLU A 70 8.52 -5.05 -5.94
CA GLU A 70 9.28 -5.66 -4.84
C GLU A 70 9.21 -4.77 -3.58
N LYS A 71 9.43 -3.46 -3.74
CA LYS A 71 9.34 -2.50 -2.62
C LYS A 71 7.92 -2.41 -2.05
N GLY A 72 6.90 -2.31 -2.91
CA GLY A 72 5.50 -2.24 -2.49
C GLY A 72 5.05 -3.48 -1.71
N LEU A 73 5.40 -4.67 -2.22
CA LEU A 73 5.13 -5.95 -1.56
C LEU A 73 5.87 -6.09 -0.22
N ALA A 74 7.12 -5.64 -0.14
CA ALA A 74 7.89 -5.66 1.10
C ALA A 74 7.26 -4.75 2.17
N LEU A 75 6.79 -3.56 1.78
CA LEU A 75 6.08 -2.65 2.68
C LEU A 75 4.73 -3.21 3.13
N ALA A 76 3.96 -3.83 2.22
CA ALA A 76 2.69 -4.47 2.54
C ALA A 76 2.87 -5.65 3.54
N LYS A 77 3.92 -6.47 3.36
CA LYS A 77 4.31 -7.53 4.32
C LYS A 77 4.67 -6.97 5.69
N ARG A 78 5.44 -5.89 5.74
CA ARG A 78 5.78 -5.21 7.00
C ARG A 78 4.53 -4.67 7.70
N LEU A 79 3.60 -4.09 6.95
CA LEU A 79 2.33 -3.63 7.50
C LEU A 79 1.51 -4.81 8.06
N LYS A 80 1.36 -5.89 7.29
CA LYS A 80 0.64 -7.10 7.71
C LYS A 80 1.17 -7.66 9.04
N GLU A 81 2.49 -7.74 9.19
CA GLU A 81 3.12 -8.15 10.45
C GLU A 81 2.80 -7.15 11.58
N ALA A 82 2.94 -5.85 11.31
CA ALA A 82 2.72 -4.80 12.30
C ALA A 82 1.29 -4.73 12.83
N ILE A 83 0.29 -5.20 12.06
CA ILE A 83 -1.13 -5.23 12.46
C ILE A 83 -1.68 -6.65 12.64
N ARG A 84 -0.83 -7.68 12.70
CA ARG A 84 -1.24 -9.09 12.69
C ARG A 84 -2.33 -9.42 13.71
N ASP A 85 -2.25 -8.87 14.92
CA ASP A 85 -3.20 -9.11 16.00
C ASP A 85 -4.57 -8.47 15.81
N THR A 86 -4.71 -7.55 14.85
CA THR A 86 -6.00 -6.92 14.51
C THR A 86 -6.88 -7.84 13.66
N GLY A 87 -6.31 -8.85 12.99
CA GLY A 87 -7.01 -9.71 12.04
C GLY A 87 -7.40 -9.02 10.73
N VAL A 88 -7.05 -7.74 10.53
CA VAL A 88 -7.34 -7.02 9.29
C VAL A 88 -6.44 -7.58 8.16
N PRO A 89 -7.03 -8.07 7.05
CA PRO A 89 -6.25 -8.53 5.91
C PRO A 89 -5.62 -7.34 5.17
N VAL A 90 -4.40 -7.58 4.64
CA VAL A 90 -3.65 -6.61 3.84
C VAL A 90 -3.50 -7.18 2.44
N PHE A 91 -3.77 -6.36 1.44
CA PHE A 91 -3.65 -6.71 0.03
C PHE A 91 -2.65 -5.80 -0.66
N TYR A 92 -1.98 -6.29 -1.69
CA TYR A 92 -1.22 -5.50 -2.65
C TYR A 92 -1.95 -5.50 -3.99
N GLU A 93 -2.16 -4.33 -4.57
CA GLU A 93 -2.69 -4.17 -5.93
C GLU A 93 -1.72 -3.32 -6.76
N PRO A 94 -1.29 -3.81 -7.95
CA PRO A 94 -0.54 -3.01 -8.90
C PRO A 94 -1.34 -1.80 -9.41
N PRO A 95 -0.68 -0.65 -9.66
CA PRO A 95 -1.31 0.53 -10.24
C PRO A 95 -1.82 0.26 -11.67
N PHE A 96 -2.75 1.08 -12.15
CA PHE A 96 -3.37 0.91 -13.47
C PHE A 96 -2.40 1.06 -14.64
N GLU A 97 -1.34 1.82 -14.41
CA GLU A 97 -0.26 2.13 -15.35
C GLU A 97 0.70 0.96 -15.56
N ASP A 98 0.68 -0.06 -14.69
CA ASP A 98 1.52 -1.25 -14.83
C ASP A 98 1.16 -1.99 -16.14
N PRO A 99 2.10 -2.11 -17.11
CA PRO A 99 1.85 -2.76 -18.39
C PRO A 99 1.54 -4.26 -18.25
N ASN A 100 1.94 -4.86 -17.12
CA ASN A 100 1.68 -6.26 -16.78
C ASN A 100 0.54 -6.44 -15.78
N ARG A 101 -0.25 -5.39 -15.48
CA ARG A 101 -1.34 -5.45 -14.50
C ARG A 101 -2.30 -6.62 -14.72
N MET A 102 -2.63 -6.96 -15.97
CA MET A 102 -3.53 -8.08 -16.29
C MET A 102 -2.97 -9.45 -15.86
N ASN A 103 -1.65 -9.55 -15.66
CA ASN A 103 -0.95 -10.73 -15.16
C ASN A 103 -0.75 -10.69 -13.64
N HIS A 104 -0.99 -9.55 -13.01
CA HIS A 104 -0.85 -9.34 -11.58
C HIS A 104 -2.24 -9.26 -10.93
N GLU A 105 -2.64 -10.34 -10.28
CA GLU A 105 -3.86 -10.34 -9.47
C GLU A 105 -3.65 -9.52 -8.19
N VAL A 106 -4.75 -8.96 -7.64
CA VAL A 106 -4.73 -8.41 -6.29
C VAL A 106 -4.30 -9.52 -5.34
N LEU A 107 -3.18 -9.32 -4.66
CA LEU A 107 -2.55 -10.34 -3.84
C LEU A 107 -2.86 -10.10 -2.37
N GLU A 108 -3.47 -11.09 -1.70
CA GLU A 108 -3.52 -11.09 -0.24
C GLU A 108 -2.13 -11.39 0.33
N ILE A 109 -1.70 -10.59 1.29
CA ILE A 109 -0.41 -10.75 1.94
C ILE A 109 -0.53 -11.75 3.10
N GLU A 110 0.23 -12.83 3.00
CA GLU A 110 0.39 -13.86 4.04
C GLU A 110 1.19 -13.37 5.26
#